data_AF-A0A4Q4D3Y7-F1
#
_entry.id   AF-A0A4Q4D3Y7-F1
#
_cell.length_a   1.000
_cell.length_b   1.000
_cell.length_c   1.000
_cell.angle_alpha   90.00
_cell.angle_beta   90.00
_cell.angle_gamma   90.00
#
_symmetry.space_group_name_H-M   'P 1'
#
loop_
_entity.id
_entity.type
_entity.pdbx_description
1 polymer ?
#
loop_
_entity_poly.entity_id
_entity_poly.type
_entity_poly.pdbx_seq_one_letter_code
_entity_poly.pdbx_strand_id
1 'polypeptide(L)'
;MTSASKPARTTEEILEADRREPDAARFAGAVSSDEQLAALRASVRQLTTLWGEALERHEGPELLALVERVRRLARQPDDAELHAVLDDTDPATAVVLARAFTGYFQLVNITEQLHRWQEQSGGEGALAGTVGRIAAALDEGSLDRELLTSVLERVEYRPVFTAHPTEASRRTVLRLLRKVAETVQDL
;
A
#
# COMPACT_ATOMS: atom_id res chain seq x y z
N MET A 1 20.22 -55.31 9.72
CA MET A 1 19.85 -54.79 11.06
C MET A 1 19.18 -53.44 10.86
N THR A 2 17.83 -53.49 10.92
CA THR A 2 16.86 -52.44 11.27
C THR A 2 17.13 -50.99 10.85
N SER A 3 16.62 -50.64 9.67
CA SER A 3 16.27 -49.27 9.27
C SER A 3 15.06 -48.80 10.08
N ALA A 4 15.24 -47.77 10.91
CA ALA A 4 14.16 -47.12 11.66
C ALA A 4 13.50 -46.07 10.76
N SER A 5 12.36 -46.41 10.17
CA SER A 5 11.48 -45.47 9.48
C SER A 5 10.95 -44.44 10.48
N LYS A 6 11.23 -43.16 10.22
CA LYS A 6 10.64 -42.04 10.97
C LYS A 6 9.13 -42.02 10.66
N PRO A 7 8.24 -41.98 11.67
CA PRO A 7 6.81 -42.12 11.41
C PRO A 7 6.30 -40.96 10.56
N ALA A 8 5.48 -41.28 9.56
CA ALA A 8 4.76 -40.28 8.77
C ALA A 8 3.84 -39.48 9.71
N ARG A 9 3.92 -38.14 9.63
CA ARG A 9 3.07 -37.26 10.44
C ARG A 9 1.60 -37.57 10.19
N THR A 10 0.82 -37.65 11.26
CA THR A 10 -0.61 -37.96 11.18
C THR A 10 -1.38 -36.80 10.56
N THR A 11 -2.54 -37.10 9.96
CA THR A 11 -3.42 -36.08 9.37
C THR A 11 -3.84 -35.02 10.39
N GLU A 12 -3.97 -35.38 11.67
CA GLU A 12 -4.20 -34.44 12.77
C GLU A 12 -3.02 -33.49 12.98
N GLU A 13 -1.77 -33.96 12.97
CA GLU A 13 -0.58 -33.11 13.11
C GLU A 13 -0.40 -32.12 11.94
N ILE A 14 -0.83 -32.51 10.74
CA ILE A 14 -0.81 -31.64 9.56
C ILE A 14 -1.90 -30.56 9.66
N LEU A 15 -3.10 -30.92 10.12
CA LEU A 15 -4.20 -29.98 10.34
C LEU A 15 -3.92 -29.02 11.51
N GLU A 16 -3.23 -29.48 12.57
CA GLU A 16 -2.82 -28.66 13.70
C GLU A 16 -1.77 -27.60 13.29
N ALA A 17 -0.88 -27.95 12.36
CA ALA A 17 0.12 -27.01 11.82
C ALA A 17 -0.49 -25.91 10.94
N ASP A 18 -1.61 -26.20 10.27
CA ASP A 18 -2.38 -25.29 9.41
C ASP A 18 -3.32 -24.38 10.23
N ARG A 19 -3.66 -24.78 11.46
CA ARG A 19 -4.44 -24.00 12.44
C ARG A 19 -3.65 -22.93 13.19
N ARG A 20 -2.34 -22.80 12.97
CA ARG A 20 -1.60 -21.66 13.54
C ARG A 20 -2.18 -20.39 12.95
N GLU A 21 -2.71 -19.53 13.80
CA GLU A 21 -3.14 -18.20 13.37
C GLU A 21 -1.97 -17.55 12.63
N PRO A 22 -2.16 -17.11 11.37
CA PRO A 22 -1.14 -16.36 10.66
C PRO A 22 -0.86 -15.12 11.50
N ASP A 23 0.37 -15.01 12.01
CA ASP A 23 0.83 -13.80 12.67
C ASP A 23 0.97 -12.73 11.60
N ALA A 24 -0.15 -12.11 11.25
CA ALA A 24 -0.24 -11.04 10.25
C ALA A 24 0.69 -9.87 10.63
N ALA A 25 1.02 -9.71 11.92
CA ALA A 25 1.94 -8.69 12.39
C ALA A 25 3.39 -8.95 11.92
N ARG A 26 3.80 -10.21 11.68
CA ARG A 26 5.10 -10.53 11.08
C ARG A 26 5.21 -10.15 9.59
N PHE A 27 4.08 -10.06 8.90
CA PHE A 27 4.02 -9.59 7.50
C PHE A 27 3.76 -8.07 7.41
N ALA A 28 3.39 -7.42 8.52
CA ALA A 28 2.91 -6.04 8.52
C ALA A 28 3.99 -4.96 8.76
N GLY A 29 5.27 -5.30 8.85
CA GLY A 29 6.24 -4.34 9.38
C GLY A 29 7.64 -4.41 8.79
N ALA A 30 7.81 -4.07 7.51
CA ALA A 30 9.04 -3.43 7.10
C ALA A 30 8.99 -1.99 7.64
N VAL A 31 9.76 -1.71 8.69
CA VAL A 31 9.93 -0.34 9.17
C VAL A 31 10.71 0.41 8.09
N SER A 32 10.06 1.38 7.43
CA SER A 32 10.68 2.28 6.45
C SER A 32 11.98 2.84 7.01
N SER A 33 13.04 2.87 6.22
CA SER A 33 14.23 3.63 6.61
C SER A 33 13.89 5.12 6.70
N ASP A 34 14.60 5.88 7.53
CA ASP A 34 14.41 7.33 7.63
C ASP A 34 14.61 8.03 6.27
N GLU A 35 15.46 7.47 5.42
CA GLU A 35 15.73 7.93 4.05
C GLU A 35 14.52 7.71 3.12
N GLN A 36 13.88 6.54 3.18
CA GLN A 36 12.66 6.24 2.41
C GLN A 36 11.49 7.12 2.85
N LEU A 37 11.34 7.34 4.16
CA LEU A 37 10.31 8.25 4.69
C LEU A 37 10.56 9.70 4.25
N ALA A 38 11.83 10.11 4.18
CA ALA A 38 12.20 11.43 3.66
C ALA A 38 11.89 11.56 2.17
N ALA A 39 12.20 10.54 1.37
CA ALA A 39 11.89 10.48 -0.06
C ALA A 39 10.38 10.53 -0.32
N LEU A 40 9.58 9.75 0.40
CA LEU A 40 8.12 9.79 0.33
C LEU A 40 7.58 11.19 0.63
N ARG A 41 8.05 11.81 1.72
CA ARG A 41 7.64 13.17 2.09
C ARG A 41 8.04 14.19 1.02
N ALA A 42 9.18 14.01 0.35
CA ALA A 42 9.60 14.86 -0.76
C ALA A 42 8.68 14.72 -1.98
N SER A 43 8.39 13.48 -2.42
CA SER A 43 7.47 13.21 -3.51
C SER A 43 6.07 13.77 -3.22
N VAL A 44 5.55 13.58 -2.01
CA VAL A 44 4.24 14.11 -1.60
C VAL A 44 4.22 15.64 -1.66
N ARG A 45 5.29 16.31 -1.20
CA ARG A 45 5.39 17.78 -1.28
C ARG A 45 5.38 18.27 -2.72
N GLN A 46 6.25 17.71 -3.57
CA GLN A 46 6.35 18.10 -4.98
C GLN A 46 5.03 17.90 -5.72
N LEU A 47 4.39 16.75 -5.50
CA LEU A 47 3.10 16.45 -6.11
C LEU A 47 2.00 17.39 -5.59
N THR A 48 2.01 17.75 -4.30
CA THR A 48 1.05 18.72 -3.74
C THR A 48 1.25 20.11 -4.34
N THR A 49 2.50 20.53 -4.58
CA THR A 49 2.81 21.80 -5.25
C THR A 49 2.27 21.82 -6.67
N LEU A 50 2.59 20.81 -7.49
CA LEU A 50 2.10 20.70 -8.86
C LEU A 50 0.57 20.61 -8.94
N TRP A 51 -0.04 19.93 -7.96
CA TRP A 51 -1.48 19.87 -7.81
C TRP A 51 -2.09 21.25 -7.51
N GLY A 52 -1.47 22.03 -6.61
CA GLY A 52 -1.88 23.40 -6.32
C GLY A 52 -1.79 24.31 -7.56
N GLU A 53 -0.69 24.24 -8.30
CA GLU A 53 -0.52 24.97 -9.57
C GLU A 53 -1.57 24.58 -10.62
N ALA A 54 -1.91 23.29 -10.69
CA ALA A 54 -2.98 22.82 -11.58
C ALA A 54 -4.35 23.34 -11.13
N LEU A 55 -4.63 23.33 -9.83
CA LEU A 55 -5.88 23.83 -9.27
C LEU A 55 -6.05 25.32 -9.57
N GLU A 56 -5.01 26.13 -9.29
CA GLU A 56 -5.01 27.57 -9.58
C GLU A 56 -5.22 27.85 -11.06
N ARG A 57 -4.58 27.08 -11.95
CA ARG A 57 -4.73 27.24 -13.41
C ARG A 57 -6.14 26.95 -13.91
N HIS A 58 -6.84 25.99 -13.29
CA HIS A 58 -8.14 25.51 -13.78
C HIS A 58 -9.33 26.18 -13.11
N GLU A 59 -9.22 26.51 -11.82
CA GLU A 59 -10.32 26.97 -10.98
C GLU A 59 -10.07 28.36 -10.37
N GLY A 60 -8.85 28.89 -10.52
CA GLY A 60 -8.46 30.21 -10.02
C GLY A 60 -7.78 30.19 -8.64
N PRO A 61 -7.11 31.29 -8.28
CA PRO A 61 -6.39 31.42 -7.00
C PRO A 61 -7.30 31.41 -5.78
N GLU A 62 -8.57 31.82 -5.92
CA GLU A 62 -9.54 31.86 -4.83
C GLU A 62 -9.85 30.46 -4.30
N LEU A 63 -10.00 29.47 -5.19
CA LEU A 63 -10.24 28.09 -4.78
C LEU A 63 -9.01 27.51 -4.08
N LEU A 64 -7.81 27.76 -4.59
CA LEU A 64 -6.58 27.29 -3.94
C LEU A 64 -6.47 27.88 -2.53
N ALA A 65 -6.73 29.18 -2.36
CA ALA A 65 -6.74 29.82 -1.06
C ALA A 65 -7.78 29.20 -0.11
N LEU A 66 -8.98 28.85 -0.61
CA LEU A 66 -10.00 28.16 0.18
C LEU A 66 -9.53 26.76 0.61
N VAL A 67 -8.96 25.97 -0.30
CA VAL A 67 -8.38 24.64 0.00
C VAL A 67 -7.31 24.75 1.10
N GLU A 68 -6.39 25.71 0.98
CA GLU A 68 -5.32 25.91 1.95
C GLU A 68 -5.87 26.36 3.31
N ARG A 69 -6.87 27.24 3.31
CA ARG A 69 -7.58 27.66 4.52
C ARG A 69 -8.22 26.47 5.22
N VAL A 70 -8.99 25.65 4.50
CA VAL A 70 -9.64 24.46 5.04
C VAL A 70 -8.61 23.46 5.56
N ARG A 71 -7.52 23.21 4.83
CA ARG A 71 -6.44 22.30 5.26
C ARG A 71 -5.74 22.78 6.53
N ARG A 72 -5.55 24.09 6.69
CA ARG A 72 -4.97 24.69 7.89
C ARG A 72 -5.91 24.54 9.08
N LEU A 73 -7.20 24.86 8.91
CA LEU A 73 -8.20 24.78 9.98
C LEU A 73 -8.46 23.35 10.42
N ALA A 74 -8.50 22.39 9.49
CA ALA A 74 -8.68 20.97 9.79
C ALA A 74 -7.55 20.34 10.63
N ARG A 75 -6.42 21.05 10.83
CA ARG A 75 -5.31 20.62 11.71
C ARG A 75 -5.40 21.22 13.12
N GLN A 76 -6.31 22.15 13.33
CA GLN A 76 -6.52 22.77 14.63
C GLN A 76 -7.39 21.86 15.50
N PRO A 77 -7.18 21.85 16.83
CA PRO A 77 -8.03 21.08 17.74
C PRO A 77 -9.44 21.66 17.89
N ASP A 78 -9.61 22.96 17.58
CA ASP A 78 -10.89 23.66 17.53
C ASP A 78 -11.37 23.71 16.06
N ASP A 79 -12.60 23.27 15.81
CA ASP A 79 -13.21 23.19 14.49
C ASP A 79 -14.28 24.28 14.26
N ALA A 80 -14.52 25.17 15.21
CA ALA A 80 -15.55 26.21 15.09
C ALA A 80 -15.33 27.13 13.88
N GLU A 81 -14.08 27.56 13.64
CA GLU A 81 -13.75 28.36 12.44
C GLU A 81 -13.88 27.52 11.16
N LEU A 82 -13.56 26.22 11.20
CA LEU A 82 -13.72 25.35 10.04
C LEU A 82 -15.20 25.22 9.64
N HIS A 83 -16.09 24.97 10.61
CA HIS A 83 -17.54 24.91 10.35
C HIS A 83 -18.05 26.22 9.77
N ALA A 84 -17.66 27.37 10.34
CA ALA A 84 -18.08 28.67 9.83
C ALA A 84 -17.65 28.89 8.36
N VAL A 85 -16.45 28.45 7.97
CA VAL A 85 -15.99 28.53 6.57
C VAL A 85 -16.81 27.64 5.65
N LEU A 86 -17.11 26.42 6.08
CA LEU A 86 -17.87 25.47 5.26
C LEU A 86 -19.33 25.88 5.14
N ASP A 87 -19.92 26.45 6.18
CA ASP A 87 -21.30 26.97 6.19
C ASP A 87 -21.46 28.19 5.27
N ASP A 88 -20.43 29.03 5.15
CA ASP A 88 -20.42 30.21 4.27
C ASP A 88 -20.08 29.86 2.80
N THR A 89 -19.64 28.62 2.54
CA THR A 89 -19.29 28.17 1.20
C THR A 89 -20.55 27.78 0.41
N ASP A 90 -20.76 28.41 -0.74
CA ASP A 90 -21.92 28.08 -1.58
C ASP A 90 -21.84 26.63 -2.12
N PRO A 91 -22.99 26.00 -2.43
CA PRO A 91 -23.02 24.59 -2.85
C PRO A 91 -22.18 24.26 -4.09
N ALA A 92 -22.05 25.19 -5.04
CA ALA A 92 -21.25 24.93 -6.25
C ALA A 92 -19.76 24.91 -5.90
N THR A 93 -19.29 25.88 -5.12
CA THR A 93 -17.91 25.91 -4.62
C THR A 93 -17.62 24.72 -3.72
N ALA A 94 -18.56 24.31 -2.86
CA ALA A 94 -18.39 23.15 -1.99
C ALA A 94 -18.16 21.85 -2.79
N VAL A 95 -18.85 21.67 -3.92
CA VAL A 95 -18.63 20.52 -4.82
C VAL A 95 -17.21 20.54 -5.42
N VAL A 96 -16.72 21.70 -5.85
CA VAL A 96 -15.37 21.83 -6.42
C VAL A 96 -14.31 21.61 -5.33
N LEU A 97 -14.52 22.17 -4.14
CA LEU A 97 -13.68 21.96 -2.96
C LEU A 97 -13.58 20.46 -2.59
N ALA A 98 -14.69 19.75 -2.56
CA ALA A 98 -14.71 18.31 -2.29
C ALA A 98 -13.94 17.50 -3.36
N ARG A 99 -14.06 17.89 -4.64
CA ARG A 99 -13.29 17.29 -5.74
C ARG A 99 -11.80 17.58 -5.61
N ALA A 100 -11.44 18.79 -5.19
CA ALA A 100 -10.06 19.15 -4.93
C ALA A 100 -9.44 18.24 -3.85
N PHE A 101 -10.10 18.10 -2.70
CA PHE A 101 -9.65 17.17 -1.66
C PHE A 101 -9.62 15.71 -2.12
N THR A 102 -10.62 15.27 -2.91
CA THR A 102 -10.63 13.92 -3.48
C THR A 102 -9.39 13.67 -4.34
N GLY A 103 -9.05 14.60 -5.23
CA GLY A 103 -7.84 14.51 -6.06
C GLY A 103 -6.55 14.53 -5.22
N TYR A 104 -6.48 15.41 -4.22
CA TYR A 104 -5.36 15.45 -3.27
C TYR A 104 -5.15 14.09 -2.59
N PHE A 105 -6.19 13.51 -1.98
CA PHE A 105 -6.08 12.23 -1.28
C PHE A 105 -5.75 11.07 -2.22
N GLN A 106 -6.34 11.05 -3.42
CA GLN A 106 -6.00 10.06 -4.43
C GLN A 106 -4.51 10.08 -4.81
N LEU A 107 -3.94 11.28 -4.96
CA LEU A 107 -2.54 11.42 -5.32
C LEU A 107 -1.59 11.08 -4.17
N VAL A 108 -1.92 11.46 -2.93
CA VAL A 108 -1.15 11.06 -1.74
C VAL A 108 -1.18 9.54 -1.59
N ASN A 109 -2.37 8.93 -1.68
CA ASN A 109 -2.54 7.49 -1.52
C ASN A 109 -1.75 6.69 -2.57
N ILE A 110 -1.81 7.06 -3.84
CA ILE A 110 -1.06 6.34 -4.89
C ILE A 110 0.45 6.52 -4.73
N THR A 111 0.91 7.70 -4.26
CA THR A 111 2.33 7.96 -4.00
C THR A 111 2.83 7.10 -2.85
N GLU A 112 2.08 7.00 -1.75
CA GLU A 112 2.40 6.09 -0.64
C GLU A 112 2.41 4.62 -1.08
N GLN A 113 1.40 4.21 -1.87
CA GLN A 113 1.33 2.83 -2.38
C GLN A 113 2.51 2.50 -3.29
N LEU A 114 2.96 3.43 -4.13
CA LEU A 114 4.11 3.26 -5.02
C LEU A 114 5.41 3.14 -4.21
N HIS A 115 5.62 4.04 -3.24
CA HIS A 115 6.77 3.96 -2.34
C HIS A 115 6.78 2.65 -1.54
N ARG A 116 5.65 2.25 -0.92
CA ARG A 116 5.53 0.96 -0.22
C ARG A 116 5.78 -0.24 -1.13
N TRP A 117 5.37 -0.15 -2.40
CA TRP A 117 5.64 -1.21 -3.37
C TRP A 117 7.13 -1.27 -3.73
N GLN A 118 7.78 -0.12 -3.94
CA GLN A 118 9.21 -0.02 -4.19
C GLN A 118 10.03 -0.53 -3.00
N GLU A 119 9.65 -0.20 -1.77
CA GLU A 119 10.26 -0.73 -0.55
C GLU A 119 10.21 -2.26 -0.50
N GLN A 120 9.04 -2.84 -0.79
CA GLN A 120 8.87 -4.30 -0.82
C GLN A 120 9.61 -4.96 -2.00
N SER A 121 9.84 -4.23 -3.08
CA SER A 121 10.47 -4.75 -4.31
C SER A 121 11.97 -4.49 -4.40
N GLY A 122 12.52 -3.57 -3.59
CA GLY A 122 13.92 -3.17 -3.61
C GLY A 122 14.88 -4.12 -2.88
N GLY A 123 14.35 -5.07 -2.09
CA GLY A 123 15.11 -6.18 -1.52
C GLY A 123 14.91 -7.49 -2.28
N GLU A 124 15.51 -8.59 -1.80
CA GLU A 124 15.02 -9.93 -2.18
C GLU A 124 13.56 -10.02 -1.76
N GLY A 125 12.64 -9.93 -2.73
CA GLY A 125 11.21 -10.06 -2.46
C GLY A 125 10.93 -11.31 -1.62
N ALA A 126 9.90 -11.27 -0.77
CA ALA A 126 9.63 -12.34 0.20
C ALA A 126 9.64 -13.75 -0.41
N LEU A 127 9.22 -13.87 -1.68
CA LEU A 127 9.28 -15.12 -2.45
C LEU A 127 10.72 -15.51 -2.82
N ALA A 128 11.53 -14.57 -3.33
CA ALA A 128 12.93 -14.80 -3.67
C ALA A 128 13.73 -15.23 -2.44
N GLY A 129 13.58 -14.53 -1.31
CA GLY A 129 14.22 -14.91 -0.05
C GLY A 129 13.72 -16.25 0.49
N THR A 130 12.47 -16.64 0.22
CA THR A 130 11.96 -17.99 0.55
C THR A 130 12.63 -19.05 -0.31
N VAL A 131 12.77 -18.80 -1.62
CA VAL A 131 13.50 -19.69 -2.54
C VAL A 131 14.95 -19.84 -2.11
N GLY A 132 15.62 -18.75 -1.73
CA GLY A 132 16.99 -18.77 -1.21
C GLY A 132 17.14 -19.63 0.05
N ARG A 133 16.23 -19.48 1.03
CA ARG A 133 16.21 -20.33 2.23
C ARG A 133 15.97 -21.81 1.92
N ILE A 134 15.09 -22.11 0.97
CA ILE A 134 14.85 -23.49 0.52
C ILE A 134 16.10 -24.08 -0.12
N ALA A 135 16.78 -23.31 -0.97
CA ALA A 135 18.03 -23.74 -1.60
C ALA A 135 19.11 -24.02 -0.56
N ALA A 136 19.33 -23.11 0.39
CA ALA A 136 20.28 -23.31 1.49
C ALA A 136 19.97 -24.57 2.32
N ALA A 137 18.69 -24.80 2.64
CA ALA A 137 18.28 -25.99 3.40
C ALA A 137 18.50 -27.31 2.62
N LEU A 138 18.37 -27.29 1.29
CA LEU A 138 18.71 -28.45 0.45
C LEU A 138 20.23 -28.69 0.43
N ASP A 139 21.02 -27.63 0.31
CA ASP A 139 22.49 -27.71 0.29
C ASP A 139 23.07 -28.19 1.63
N GLU A 140 22.46 -27.77 2.74
CA GLU A 140 22.79 -28.20 4.11
C GLU A 140 22.28 -29.62 4.44
N GLY A 141 21.42 -30.20 3.59
CA GLY A 141 20.77 -31.49 3.83
C GLY A 141 19.74 -31.49 4.96
N SER A 142 19.31 -30.31 5.40
CA SER A 142 18.26 -30.12 6.42
C SER A 142 16.85 -30.22 5.83
N LEU A 143 16.73 -30.11 4.50
CA LEU A 143 15.51 -30.32 3.74
C LEU A 143 15.68 -31.46 2.72
N ASP A 144 14.71 -32.35 2.69
CA ASP A 144 14.63 -33.45 1.72
C ASP A 144 13.98 -33.00 0.40
N ARG A 145 14.52 -33.47 -0.73
CA ARG A 145 14.07 -33.04 -2.07
C ARG A 145 12.69 -33.60 -2.40
N GLU A 146 12.46 -34.87 -2.08
CA GLU A 146 11.19 -35.56 -2.29
C GLU A 146 10.08 -34.88 -1.49
N LEU A 147 10.36 -34.49 -0.24
CA LEU A 147 9.43 -33.70 0.57
C LEU A 147 9.09 -32.35 -0.10
N LEU A 148 10.10 -31.59 -0.55
CA LEU A 148 9.87 -30.31 -1.24
C LEU A 148 8.98 -30.48 -2.47
N THR A 149 9.26 -31.48 -3.31
CA THR A 149 8.45 -31.77 -4.51
C THR A 149 7.01 -32.09 -4.13
N SER A 150 6.79 -32.96 -3.14
CA SER A 150 5.44 -33.33 -2.71
C SER A 150 4.62 -32.16 -2.16
N VAL A 151 5.28 -31.18 -1.54
CA VAL A 151 4.64 -29.95 -1.05
C VAL A 151 4.28 -29.05 -2.22
N LEU A 152 5.23 -28.78 -3.12
CA LEU A 152 5.00 -27.90 -4.28
C LEU A 152 3.90 -28.41 -5.22
N GLU A 153 3.77 -29.73 -5.37
CA GLU A 153 2.68 -30.36 -6.14
C GLU A 153 1.29 -30.09 -5.55
N ARG A 154 1.19 -29.68 -4.29
CA ARG A 154 -0.06 -29.43 -3.57
C ARG A 154 -0.32 -27.96 -3.27
N VAL A 155 0.66 -27.08 -3.52
CA VAL A 155 0.51 -25.64 -3.28
C VAL A 155 -0.49 -25.07 -4.27
N GLU A 156 -1.53 -24.45 -3.72
CA GLU A 156 -2.56 -23.78 -4.51
C GLU A 156 -2.81 -22.38 -3.94
N TYR A 157 -2.76 -21.38 -4.81
CA TYR A 157 -3.10 -20.00 -4.50
C TYR A 157 -4.29 -19.55 -5.35
N ARG A 158 -5.44 -19.31 -4.70
CA ARG A 158 -6.68 -18.86 -5.35
C ARG A 158 -7.12 -17.50 -4.79
N PRO A 159 -6.60 -16.39 -5.32
CA PRO A 159 -7.06 -15.07 -4.90
C PRO A 159 -8.52 -14.88 -5.31
N VAL A 160 -9.39 -14.60 -4.35
CA VAL A 160 -10.79 -14.26 -4.58
C VAL A 160 -10.94 -12.75 -4.45
N PHE A 161 -11.14 -12.08 -5.59
CA PHE A 161 -11.41 -10.65 -5.60
C PHE A 161 -12.85 -10.41 -5.17
N THR A 162 -13.02 -9.75 -4.03
CA THR A 162 -14.32 -9.27 -3.58
C THR A 162 -14.54 -7.85 -4.04
N ALA A 163 -15.79 -7.45 -4.27
CA ALA A 163 -16.12 -6.05 -4.46
C ALA A 163 -15.94 -5.33 -3.13
N HIS A 164 -15.15 -4.26 -3.09
CA HIS A 164 -15.14 -3.35 -1.95
C HIS A 164 -16.33 -2.38 -2.08
N PRO A 165 -17.19 -2.25 -1.05
CA PRO A 165 -18.50 -1.59 -1.18
C PRO A 165 -18.44 -0.09 -1.50
N THR A 166 -17.28 0.55 -1.39
CA THR A 166 -17.11 2.01 -1.57
C THR A 166 -16.00 2.43 -2.55
N GLU A 167 -15.26 1.49 -3.16
CA GLU A 167 -14.06 1.79 -3.94
C GLU A 167 -14.10 1.26 -5.39
N ALA A 168 -15.22 1.43 -6.09
CA ALA A 168 -15.26 1.20 -7.54
C ALA A 168 -14.56 2.33 -8.32
N SER A 169 -13.24 2.49 -8.12
CA SER A 169 -12.43 3.43 -8.90
C SER A 169 -12.27 2.91 -10.32
N ARG A 170 -12.60 3.74 -11.32
CA ARG A 170 -12.41 3.38 -12.74
C ARG A 170 -10.94 3.06 -13.00
N ARG A 171 -10.65 1.91 -13.62
CA ARG A 171 -9.29 1.47 -13.96
C ARG A 171 -8.46 2.53 -14.70
N THR A 172 -9.10 3.33 -15.56
CA THR A 172 -8.43 4.43 -16.27
C THR A 172 -7.92 5.52 -15.34
N VAL A 173 -8.70 5.88 -14.31
CA VAL A 173 -8.30 6.90 -13.32
C VAL A 173 -7.10 6.41 -12.53
N LEU A 174 -7.14 5.16 -12.04
CA LEU A 174 -6.01 4.54 -11.32
C LEU A 174 -4.72 4.56 -12.15
N ARG A 175 -4.81 4.30 -13.46
CA ARG A 175 -3.66 4.33 -14.37
C ARG A 175 -3.09 5.74 -14.55
N LEU A 176 -3.95 6.75 -14.67
CA LEU A 176 -3.52 8.14 -14.77
C LEU A 176 -2.84 8.62 -13.48
N LEU A 177 -3.44 8.32 -12.32
CA LEU A 177 -2.88 8.64 -11.02
C LEU A 177 -1.50 7.99 -10.83
N ARG A 178 -1.36 6.71 -11.20
CA ARG A 178 -0.07 6.02 -11.16
C ARG A 178 0.96 6.70 -12.05
N LYS A 179 0.61 7.01 -13.30
CA LYS A 179 1.52 7.69 -14.24
C LYS A 179 2.00 9.03 -13.69
N VAL A 180 1.11 9.81 -13.07
CA VAL A 180 1.48 11.08 -12.42
C VAL A 180 2.48 10.84 -11.29
N ALA A 181 2.21 9.88 -10.40
CA ALA A 181 3.09 9.58 -9.27
C ALA A 181 4.48 9.10 -9.72
N GLU A 182 4.55 8.21 -10.71
CA GLU A 182 5.81 7.73 -11.31
C GLU A 182 6.59 8.90 -11.94
N THR A 183 5.92 9.74 -12.75
CA THR A 183 6.59 10.88 -13.40
C THR A 183 7.18 11.86 -12.39
N VAL A 184 6.51 12.09 -11.25
CA VAL A 184 7.01 13.01 -10.21
C VAL A 184 8.21 12.44 -9.46
N GLN A 185 8.30 11.12 -9.29
CA GLN A 185 9.49 10.51 -8.69
C GLN A 185 10.75 10.63 -9.57
N ASP A 186 10.57 10.71 -10.89
CA ASP A 186 11.66 10.76 -11.88
C ASP A 186 12.17 12.20 -12.15
N LEU A 187 11.58 13.23 -11.54
CA LEU A 187 11.93 14.66 -11.68
C LEU A 187 12.95 15.10 -10.63
#